data_AF-A0A2W5D5A8-F1
#
_entry.id   AF-A0A2W5D5A8-F1
#
_cell.length_a   1.000
_cell.length_b   1.000
_cell.length_c   1.000
_cell.angle_alpha   90.00
_cell.angle_beta   90.00
_cell.angle_gamma   90.00
#
_symmetry.space_group_name_H-M   'P 1'
#
loop_
_entity.id
_entity.type
_entity.pdbx_description
1 polymer ?
#
loop_
_entity_poly.entity_id
_entity_poly.type
_entity_poly.pdbx_seq_one_letter_code
_entity_poly.pdbx_strand_id
1 'polypeptide(L)' 'MSETLELNLSDGQLELLRRYHAHTGVSAQDYVIALLTQTRPTLEAVVEAFDEAGGDSEAVGRLFGSRMADVLREREANAR' A
#
# COMPACT_ATOMS: atom_id res chain seq x y z
N MET A 1 3.65 7.35 -19.31
CA MET A 1 4.95 6.64 -19.33
C MET A 1 4.87 5.48 -18.36
N SER A 2 5.50 4.35 -18.66
CA SER A 2 5.62 3.22 -17.72
C SER A 2 7.06 3.15 -17.24
N GLU A 3 7.26 3.07 -15.93
CA GLU A 3 8.56 2.84 -15.30
C GLU A 3 8.62 1.39 -14.77
N THR A 4 9.81 0.79 -14.82
CA THR A 4 10.05 -0.56 -14.28
C THR A 4 10.64 -0.45 -12.88
N LEU A 5 10.04 -1.14 -11.92
CA LEU A 5 10.56 -1.27 -10.55
C LEU A 5 11.26 -2.62 -10.39
N GLU A 6 12.57 -2.61 -10.13
CA GLU A 6 13.33 -3.80 -9.75
C GLU A 6 13.41 -3.90 -8.21
N LEU A 7 13.12 -5.10 -7.68
CA LEU A 7 13.10 -5.36 -6.25
C LEU A 7 14.19 -6.37 -5.87
N ASN A 8 15.09 -5.96 -4.97
CA ASN A 8 16.06 -6.87 -4.36
C ASN A 8 15.43 -7.49 -3.11
N LEU A 9 15.01 -8.75 -3.22
CA LEU A 9 14.38 -9.48 -2.13
C LEU A 9 15.42 -10.33 -1.39
N SER A 10 15.30 -10.39 -0.06
CA SER A 10 16.08 -11.34 0.74
C SER A 10 15.69 -12.78 0.42
N ASP A 11 16.60 -13.72 0.70
CA ASP A 11 16.35 -15.16 0.51
C ASP A 11 15.08 -15.63 1.23
N GLY A 12 14.84 -15.13 2.44
CA GLY A 12 13.64 -15.45 3.22
C GLY A 12 12.34 -14.98 2.57
N GLN A 13 12.34 -13.78 1.96
CA GLN A 13 11.18 -13.26 1.22
C GLN A 13 10.92 -14.06 -0.06
N LEU A 14 11.98 -14.40 -0.80
CA LEU A 14 11.88 -15.23 -2.00
C LEU A 14 11.28 -16.60 -1.68
N GLU A 15 11.76 -17.24 -0.62
CA GLU A 15 11.27 -18.55 -0.21
C GLU A 15 9.81 -18.52 0.25
N LEU A 16 9.40 -17.45 0.94
CA LEU A 16 8.00 -17.28 1.30
C LEU A 16 7.10 -17.12 0.07
N LEU A 17 7.50 -16.29 -0.90
CA LEU A 17 6.75 -16.06 -2.13
C LEU A 17 6.65 -17.34 -2.99
N ARG A 18 7.71 -18.15 -3.05
CA ARG A 18 7.67 -19.45 -3.75
C ARG A 18 6.66 -20.41 -3.12
N ARG A 19 6.64 -20.53 -1.79
CA ARG A 19 5.66 -21.37 -1.09
C ARG A 19 4.24 -20.85 -1.26
N TYR A 20 4.04 -19.54 -1.16
CA TYR A 20 2.75 -18.91 -1.42
C TYR A 20 2.25 -19.21 -2.84
N HIS A 21 3.12 -19.11 -3.84
CA HIS A 21 2.81 -19.48 -5.21
C HIS A 21 2.43 -20.96 -5.33
N ALA A 22 3.17 -21.87 -4.70
CA ALA A 22 2.85 -23.30 -4.73
C ALA A 22 1.46 -23.63 -4.16
N HIS A 23 0.98 -22.86 -3.18
CA HIS A 23 -0.35 -23.04 -2.58
C HIS A 23 -1.48 -22.37 -3.35
N THR A 24 -1.23 -21.23 -4.00
CA THR A 24 -2.29 -20.34 -4.52
C THR A 24 -2.26 -20.17 -6.03
N GLY A 25 -1.15 -20.50 -6.70
CA GLY A 25 -0.89 -20.18 -8.10
C GLY A 25 -0.52 -18.71 -8.35
N VAL A 26 -0.57 -17.83 -7.33
CA VAL A 26 -0.28 -16.39 -7.49
C VAL A 26 1.22 -16.19 -7.60
N SER A 27 1.68 -15.51 -8.64
CA SER A 27 3.11 -15.21 -8.81
C SER A 27 3.57 -14.13 -7.81
N ALA A 28 4.88 -14.06 -7.56
CA ALA A 28 5.45 -13.00 -6.72
C ALA A 28 5.11 -11.59 -7.27
N GLN A 29 5.12 -11.43 -8.59
CA GLN A 29 4.79 -10.18 -9.26
C GLN A 29 3.31 -9.81 -9.02
N ASP A 30 2.39 -10.74 -9.23
CA ASP A 30 0.96 -10.49 -9.04
C ASP A 30 0.64 -10.16 -7.59
N TYR A 31 1.30 -10.84 -6.64
CA TYR A 31 1.18 -10.54 -5.22
C TYR A 31 1.61 -9.10 -4.89
N VAL A 32 2.77 -8.65 -5.39
CA VAL A 32 3.27 -7.29 -5.15
C VAL A 32 2.36 -6.25 -5.83
N ILE A 33 1.91 -6.49 -7.06
CA ILE A 33 0.98 -5.59 -7.76
C ILE A 33 -0.34 -5.49 -7.01
N ALA A 34 -0.87 -6.60 -6.51
CA ALA A 34 -2.10 -6.62 -5.72
C ALA A 34 -1.93 -5.82 -4.42
N LEU A 35 -0.82 -6.00 -3.71
CA LEU A 35 -0.51 -5.21 -2.52
C LEU A 35 -0.44 -3.71 -2.83
N LEU A 36 0.31 -3.31 -3.85
CA LEU A 36 0.41 -1.90 -4.27
C LEU A 36 -0.96 -1.31 -4.61
N THR A 37 -1.80 -2.09 -5.29
CA THR A 37 -3.17 -1.67 -5.61
C THR A 37 -4.02 -1.50 -4.35
N GLN A 38 -3.93 -2.44 -3.41
CA GLN A 38 -4.70 -2.41 -2.17
C GLN A 38 -4.25 -1.30 -1.21
N THR A 39 -2.97 -0.96 -1.21
CA THR A 39 -2.38 0.08 -0.37
C THR A 39 -2.41 1.46 -1.02
N ARG A 40 -2.80 1.58 -2.30
CA ARG A 40 -2.85 2.86 -3.02
C ARG A 40 -3.61 3.96 -2.25
N PRO A 41 -4.81 3.73 -1.68
CA PRO A 41 -5.51 4.79 -0.94
C PRO A 41 -4.75 5.29 0.28
N THR A 42 -4.02 4.39 0.97
CA THR A 42 -3.16 4.78 2.09
C THR A 42 -1.97 5.61 1.63
N LEU A 43 -1.37 5.25 0.50
CA LEU A 43 -0.26 6.01 -0.07
C LEU A 43 -0.72 7.40 -0.55
N GLU A 44 -1.88 7.50 -1.19
CA GLU A 44 -2.49 8.77 -1.59
C GLU A 44 -2.74 9.65 -0.34
N ALA A 45 -3.37 9.09 0.69
CA ALA A 45 -3.68 9.83 1.91
C ALA A 45 -2.43 10.38 2.63
N VAL A 46 -1.32 9.64 2.65
CA VAL A 46 -0.09 10.11 3.30
C VAL A 46 0.63 11.17 2.46
N VAL A 47 0.65 11.02 1.13
CA VAL A 47 1.25 12.03 0.23
C VAL A 47 0.49 13.34 0.34
N GLU A 48 -0.85 13.31 0.28
CA GLU A 48 -1.67 14.52 0.45
C GLU A 48 -1.46 15.17 1.83
N ALA A 49 -1.31 14.37 2.89
CA ALA A 49 -1.01 14.90 4.21
C ALA A 49 0.36 15.58 4.26
N PHE A 50 1.37 15.06 3.55
CA PHE A 50 2.67 15.73 3.41
C PHE A 50 2.56 17.04 2.63
N ASP A 51 1.85 17.04 1.51
CA ASP A 51 1.65 18.23 0.67
C ASP A 51 0.97 19.36 1.45
N GLU A 52 -0.08 19.03 2.23
CA GLU A 52 -0.83 20.01 3.03
C GLU A 52 -0.11 20.47 4.29
N ALA A 53 0.70 19.60 4.91
CA ALA A 53 1.39 19.93 6.15
C ALA A 53 2.56 20.90 5.96
N GLY A 54 3.05 21.10 4.73
CA GLY A 54 4.10 22.08 4.43
C GLY A 54 5.40 21.87 5.23
N GLY A 55 5.70 20.62 5.60
CA GLY A 55 6.88 20.26 6.42
C GLY A 55 6.64 20.14 7.93
N ASP A 56 5.44 20.45 8.44
CA ASP A 56 5.08 20.21 9.84
C ASP A 56 4.74 18.73 10.08
N SER A 57 5.65 18.00 10.73
CA SER A 57 5.50 16.57 11.01
C SER A 57 4.30 16.25 11.92
N GLU A 58 3.91 17.15 12.83
CA GLU A 58 2.72 16.93 13.67
C GLU A 58 1.43 17.12 12.86
N ALA A 59 1.42 18.08 11.94
CA ALA A 59 0.28 18.29 11.03
C ALA A 59 0.09 17.09 10.10
N VAL A 60 1.17 16.48 9.58
CA VAL A 60 1.10 15.25 8.77
C VAL A 60 0.34 14.14 9.51
N GLY A 61 0.69 13.90 10.78
CA GLY A 61 0.05 12.86 11.57
C GLY A 61 -1.46 13.07 11.75
N ARG A 62 -1.89 14.31 12.02
CA ARG A 62 -3.32 14.64 12.16
C ARG A 62 -4.08 14.50 10.85
N LEU A 63 -3.53 15.04 9.76
CA LEU A 63 -4.15 15.02 8.44
C LEU A 63 -4.26 13.60 7.90
N PHE A 64 -3.19 12.81 8.01
CA PHE A 64 -3.20 11.41 7.62
C PHE A 64 -4.21 10.60 8.44
N GLY A 65 -4.25 10.79 9.76
CA GLY A 65 -5.20 10.11 10.63
C GLY A 65 -6.67 10.41 10.27
N SER A 66 -6.99 11.67 9.95
CA SER A 66 -8.32 12.06 9.48
C SER A 66 -8.70 11.34 8.19
N ARG A 67 -7.82 11.39 7.18
CA ARG A 67 -8.05 10.75 5.87
C ARG A 67 -8.20 9.23 5.98
N MET A 68 -7.40 8.58 6.82
CA MET A 68 -7.52 7.13 7.01
C MET A 68 -8.85 6.74 7.66
N ALA A 69 -9.41 7.59 8.52
CA ALA A 69 -10.75 7.37 9.06
C ALA A 69 -11.83 7.42 7.96
N ASP A 70 -11.68 8.29 6.95
CA ASP A 70 -12.53 8.31 5.76
C ASP A 70 -12.38 7.04 4.91
N VAL A 71 -11.14 6.63 4.61
CA VAL A 71 -10.85 5.41 3.83
C VAL A 71 -11.46 4.16 4.50
N LEU A 72 -11.39 4.05 5.82
CA LEU A 72 -11.99 2.94 6.56
C LEU A 72 -13.52 2.96 6.48
N ARG A 73 -14.15 4.13 6.64
CA ARG A 73 -15.59 4.28 6.49
C ARG A 73 -16.08 3.87 5.10
N GLU A 74 -15.35 4.26 4.05
CA GLU A 74 -15.69 3.89 2.67
C GLU A 74 -15.56 2.39 2.42
N ARG A 75 -14.54 1.74 2.98
CA ARG A 75 -14.37 0.28 2.88
C ARG A 75 -15.49 -0.47 3.58
N GLU A 76 -15.94 -0.02 4.74
CA GLU A 76 -17.06 -0.62 5.47
C GLU A 76 -18.39 -0.43 4.74
N ALA A 77 -18.59 0.72 4.09
CA ALA A 77 -19.79 1.00 3.31
C ALA A 77 -19.88 0.13 2.04
N ASN A 78 -18.76 -0.12 1.37
CA ASN A 78 -18.68 -0.93 0.14
C ASN A 78 -18.65 -2.45 0.39
N ALA A 79 -18.55 -2.89 1.65
CA ALA A 79 -18.59 -4.30 2.03
C ALA A 79 -20.01 -4.80 2.41
N ARG A 80 -21.03 -3.96 2.27
CA ARG A 80 -22.45 -4.23 2.53
C ARG A 80 -23.25 -4.31 1.24
#